data_AF-A0A124SCZ5-F1
#
_entry.id   AF-A0A124SCZ5-F1
#
_cell.length_a   1.000
_cell.length_b   1.000
_cell.length_c   1.000
_cell.angle_alpha   90.00
_cell.angle_beta   90.00
_cell.angle_gamma   90.00
#
_symmetry.space_group_name_H-M   'P 1'
#
loop_
_entity.id
_entity.type
_entity.pdbx_description
1 polymer ?
#
loop_
_entity_poly.entity_id
_entity_poly.type
_entity_poly.pdbx_seq_one_letter_code
_entity_poly.pdbx_strand_id
1 'polypeptide(L)'
;MGLKEDPTVECGSEMPFPTVKELFSQLRSSFFATEFQRVEKLLVEHEEHAKEKQRELKNKAESLEKEKDCLFLENLKLNDELKKKQKESDALRMENLEYIDQIKVLNSKVSKNPELEDELKKKRREIDEMKKLNAEYEKREAEFRVYKKHFLDLGDRVLNLEKTGKELVGSDGTPLMNLENKQQKNCDSENSKPPLFGEKGDYRKRTEPKFGEIIQIDDDDDDDDDQKCISTLKRKRSLNEIRKEYNDDNIDSHNQPVASLGPNSSSHSDDENVDEIYKSIIARKKRQKERWGVEMDMLQEFNKDDELCMNAVCALHRQIIQGKLTTLGDHKSRISQLSKLIDGDSHKKPKRTASELNRSDLDDCRRFAIGYPTQLFKIYQNKDDPFFPPSRISCKDRYQPLGFRNLFKDHSFSSRISGMTG
;
A
#
# COMPACT_ATOMS: atom_id res chain seq x y z
N MET A 1 -67.24 4.32 -33.93
CA MET A 1 -68.19 3.69 -33.00
C MET A 1 -68.94 4.81 -32.31
N GLY A 2 -70.19 5.02 -32.71
CA GLY A 2 -71.05 6.09 -32.22
C GLY A 2 -71.62 5.73 -30.85
N LEU A 3 -71.36 6.58 -29.85
CA LEU A 3 -72.00 6.50 -28.55
C LEU A 3 -73.35 7.23 -28.65
N LYS A 4 -74.41 6.49 -28.33
CA LYS A 4 -75.77 6.98 -28.18
C LYS A 4 -75.84 7.92 -26.98
N GLU A 5 -76.44 9.07 -27.19
CA GLU A 5 -76.83 10.01 -26.14
C GLU A 5 -78.14 9.54 -25.50
N ASP A 6 -78.15 9.46 -24.17
CA ASP A 6 -79.33 9.16 -23.36
C ASP A 6 -80.17 10.42 -23.09
N PRO A 7 -81.50 10.28 -22.90
CA PRO A 7 -82.42 11.39 -22.86
C PRO A 7 -82.37 12.13 -21.52
N THR A 8 -82.16 13.44 -21.62
CA THR A 8 -82.23 14.42 -20.54
C THR A 8 -83.64 14.49 -19.94
N VAL A 9 -83.72 14.15 -18.65
CA VAL A 9 -84.89 14.39 -17.79
C VAL A 9 -84.89 15.86 -17.43
N GLU A 10 -85.83 16.63 -18.01
CA GLU A 10 -86.19 17.97 -17.55
C GLU A 10 -86.88 17.87 -16.19
N CYS A 11 -86.10 18.05 -15.11
CA CYS A 11 -86.64 18.26 -13.77
C CYS A 11 -86.69 19.77 -13.50
N GLY A 12 -87.90 20.26 -13.27
CA GLY A 12 -88.25 21.66 -13.23
C GLY A 12 -87.78 22.45 -12.01
N SER A 13 -87.93 23.76 -12.17
CA SER A 13 -87.69 24.85 -11.23
C SER A 13 -86.22 25.06 -10.83
N GLU A 14 -85.47 25.69 -11.74
CA GLU A 14 -84.29 26.49 -11.37
C GLU A 14 -84.73 27.56 -10.37
N MET A 15 -84.63 27.24 -9.08
CA MET A 15 -84.49 28.28 -8.08
C MET A 15 -83.23 29.06 -8.45
N PRO A 16 -83.30 30.38 -8.68
CA PRO A 16 -82.15 31.16 -9.09
C PRO A 16 -81.07 30.97 -8.03
N PHE A 17 -79.94 30.39 -8.43
CA PHE A 17 -78.83 30.17 -7.53
C PHE A 17 -78.43 31.53 -6.97
N PRO A 18 -78.40 31.68 -5.63
CA PRO A 18 -78.08 32.95 -5.01
C PRO A 18 -76.71 33.40 -5.51
N THR A 19 -76.64 34.63 -5.99
CA THR A 19 -75.39 35.19 -6.52
C THR A 19 -74.34 35.24 -5.41
N VAL A 20 -73.05 35.19 -5.78
CA VAL A 20 -71.93 35.26 -4.82
C VAL A 20 -72.10 36.46 -3.86
N LYS A 21 -72.62 37.59 -4.36
CA LYS A 21 -72.96 38.76 -3.54
C LYS A 21 -74.09 38.51 -2.52
N GLU A 22 -75.15 37.79 -2.90
CA GLU A 22 -76.24 37.41 -1.99
C GLU A 22 -75.74 36.46 -0.90
N LEU A 23 -74.92 35.46 -1.25
CA LEU A 23 -74.28 34.56 -0.28
C LEU A 23 -73.39 35.33 0.71
N PHE A 24 -72.55 36.27 0.24
CA PHE A 24 -71.74 37.12 1.12
C PHE A 24 -72.58 38.03 2.02
N SER A 25 -73.72 38.52 1.52
CA SER A 25 -74.64 39.36 2.30
C SER A 25 -75.36 38.56 3.38
N GLN A 26 -75.77 37.32 3.06
CA GLN A 26 -76.38 36.39 3.99
C GLN A 26 -75.39 35.98 5.07
N LEU A 27 -74.16 35.62 4.69
CA LEU A 27 -73.08 35.32 5.62
C LEU A 27 -72.84 36.51 6.55
N ARG A 28 -72.71 37.73 6.00
CA ARG A 28 -72.53 38.98 6.78
C ARG A 28 -73.63 39.24 7.80
N SER A 29 -74.86 38.85 7.49
CA SER A 29 -76.00 39.01 8.40
C SER A 29 -76.06 37.95 9.50
N SER A 30 -75.44 36.77 9.28
CA SER A 30 -75.57 35.60 10.16
C SER A 30 -74.45 35.46 11.21
N PHE A 31 -73.31 36.14 11.06
CA PHE A 31 -72.24 36.12 12.07
C PHE A 31 -72.07 37.47 12.77
N PHE A 32 -71.49 37.46 13.97
CA PHE A 32 -71.16 38.67 14.71
C PHE A 32 -70.05 39.45 13.99
N ALA A 33 -70.17 40.78 13.92
CA ALA A 33 -69.22 41.64 13.20
C ALA A 33 -67.74 41.44 13.61
N THR A 34 -67.50 41.03 14.86
CA THR A 34 -66.16 40.76 15.40
C THR A 34 -65.53 39.48 14.85
N GLU A 35 -66.33 38.47 14.50
CA GLU A 35 -65.85 37.21 13.91
C GLU A 35 -65.42 37.44 12.46
N PHE A 36 -66.17 38.26 11.72
CA PHE A 36 -65.81 38.67 10.37
C PHE A 36 -64.46 39.39 10.29
N GLN A 37 -64.21 40.34 11.21
CA GLN A 37 -62.92 41.05 11.25
C GLN A 37 -61.74 40.11 11.53
N ARG A 38 -61.93 39.06 12.35
CA ARG A 38 -60.89 38.05 12.59
C ARG A 38 -60.60 37.23 11.34
N VAL A 39 -61.64 36.79 10.63
CA VAL A 39 -61.47 36.03 9.39
C VAL A 39 -60.80 36.89 8.32
N GLU A 40 -61.22 38.15 8.17
CA GLU A 40 -60.60 39.09 7.24
C GLU A 40 -59.11 39.29 7.55
N LYS A 41 -58.76 39.53 8.81
CA LYS A 41 -57.36 39.65 9.24
C LYS A 41 -56.55 38.39 8.93
N LEU A 42 -57.09 37.20 9.24
CA LEU A 42 -56.43 35.93 8.99
C LEU A 42 -56.21 35.69 7.49
N LEU A 43 -57.20 36.03 6.65
CA LEU A 43 -57.08 35.92 5.19
C LEU A 43 -56.00 36.85 4.64
N VAL A 44 -55.92 38.09 5.14
CA VAL A 44 -54.86 39.04 4.76
C VAL A 44 -53.48 38.52 5.17
N GLU A 45 -53.32 38.05 6.41
CA GLU A 45 -52.06 37.46 6.89
C GLU A 45 -51.64 36.24 6.05
N HIS A 46 -52.59 35.38 5.69
CA HIS A 46 -52.32 34.22 4.83
C HIS A 46 -51.94 34.62 3.40
N GLU A 47 -52.59 35.64 2.84
CA GLU A 47 -52.27 36.19 1.52
C GLU A 47 -50.85 36.81 1.50
N GLU A 48 -50.50 37.59 2.53
CA GLU A 48 -49.16 38.17 2.68
C GLU A 48 -48.09 37.10 2.79
N HIS A 49 -48.32 36.07 3.62
CA HIS A 49 -47.42 34.94 3.76
C HIS A 49 -47.27 34.14 2.46
N ALA A 50 -48.34 33.96 1.68
CA ALA A 50 -48.27 33.31 0.37
C ALA A 50 -47.46 34.14 -0.63
N LYS A 51 -47.63 35.47 -0.63
CA LYS A 51 -46.84 36.40 -1.45
C LYS A 51 -45.37 36.41 -1.06
N GLU A 52 -45.05 36.30 0.22
CA GLU A 52 -43.67 36.22 0.71
C GLU A 52 -42.99 34.94 0.19
N LYS A 53 -43.62 33.78 0.41
CA LYS A 53 -43.12 32.49 -0.10
C LYS A 53 -42.94 32.50 -1.62
N GLN A 54 -43.87 33.13 -2.35
CA GLN A 54 -43.74 33.27 -3.80
C GLN A 54 -42.51 34.11 -4.18
N ARG A 55 -42.20 35.16 -3.43
CA ARG A 55 -41.02 36.00 -3.64
C ARG A 55 -39.73 35.26 -3.32
N GLU A 56 -39.69 34.54 -2.21
CA GLU A 56 -38.55 33.69 -1.82
C GLU A 56 -38.24 32.64 -2.90
N LEU A 57 -39.27 31.92 -3.37
CA LEU A 57 -39.12 30.92 -4.42
C LEU A 57 -38.63 31.54 -5.72
N LYS A 58 -39.13 32.73 -6.08
CA LYS A 58 -38.69 33.46 -7.27
C LYS A 58 -37.21 33.84 -7.18
N ASN A 59 -36.77 34.37 -6.04
CA ASN A 59 -35.37 34.73 -5.81
C ASN A 59 -34.45 33.50 -5.83
N LYS A 60 -34.90 32.39 -5.24
CA LYS A 60 -34.16 31.12 -5.27
C LYS A 60 -34.03 30.57 -6.69
N ALA A 61 -35.10 30.64 -7.50
CA ALA A 61 -35.06 30.24 -8.89
C ALA A 61 -34.08 31.09 -9.71
N GLU A 62 -34.07 32.41 -9.51
CA GLU A 62 -33.12 33.31 -10.18
C GLU A 62 -31.66 33.02 -9.76
N SER A 63 -31.42 32.74 -8.49
CA SER A 63 -30.09 32.35 -8.00
C SER A 63 -29.60 31.04 -8.63
N LEU A 64 -30.47 30.03 -8.74
CA LEU A 64 -30.12 28.75 -9.35
C LEU A 64 -29.84 28.88 -10.85
N GLU A 65 -30.55 29.77 -11.55
CA GLU A 65 -30.28 30.03 -12.96
C GLU A 65 -28.89 30.65 -13.17
N LYS A 66 -28.50 31.61 -12.30
CA LYS A 66 -27.13 32.19 -12.33
C LYS A 66 -26.06 31.14 -12.02
N GLU A 67 -26.30 30.26 -11.05
CA GLU A 67 -25.37 29.16 -10.73
C GLU A 67 -25.22 28.19 -11.90
N LYS A 68 -26.31 27.85 -12.58
CA LYS A 68 -26.29 27.00 -13.79
C LYS A 68 -25.41 27.60 -14.89
N ASP A 69 -25.53 28.90 -15.14
CA ASP A 69 -24.72 29.59 -16.15
C ASP A 69 -23.22 29.63 -15.79
N CYS A 70 -22.90 29.86 -14.51
CA CYS A 70 -21.53 29.78 -14.01
C CYS A 70 -20.93 28.38 -14.22
N LEU A 71 -21.68 27.33 -13.85
CA LEU A 71 -21.26 25.94 -14.04
C LEU A 71 -21.12 25.57 -15.52
N PHE A 72 -21.97 26.12 -16.39
CA PHE A 72 -21.87 25.90 -17.83
C PHE A 72 -20.56 26.48 -18.39
N LEU A 73 -20.19 27.69 -18.00
CA LEU A 73 -18.92 28.33 -18.39
C LEU A 73 -17.69 27.57 -17.86
N GLU A 74 -17.74 27.09 -16.62
CA GLU A 74 -16.66 26.28 -16.04
C GLU A 74 -16.47 24.95 -16.79
N ASN A 75 -17.57 24.26 -17.12
CA ASN A 75 -17.52 23.04 -17.92
C ASN A 75 -16.92 23.28 -19.32
N LEU A 76 -17.23 24.43 -19.93
CA LEU A 76 -16.64 24.79 -21.22
C LEU A 76 -15.11 24.94 -21.10
N LYS A 77 -14.64 25.65 -20.06
CA LYS A 77 -13.21 25.83 -19.79
C LYS A 77 -12.49 24.49 -19.54
N LEU A 78 -13.07 23.62 -18.70
CA LEU A 78 -12.51 22.30 -18.41
C LEU A 78 -12.43 21.43 -19.68
N ASN A 79 -13.41 21.52 -20.57
CA ASN A 79 -13.40 20.79 -21.83
C ASN A 79 -12.28 21.26 -22.77
N ASP A 80 -11.99 22.56 -22.80
CA ASP A 80 -10.88 23.11 -23.59
C ASP A 80 -9.52 22.71 -23.01
N GLU A 81 -9.37 22.72 -21.68
CA GLU A 81 -8.18 22.21 -20.99
C GLU A 81 -7.97 20.71 -21.27
N LEU A 82 -9.04 19.92 -21.24
CA LEU A 82 -9.01 18.49 -21.55
C LEU A 82 -8.53 18.25 -22.99
N LYS A 83 -9.08 19.00 -23.96
CA LYS A 83 -8.64 18.91 -25.37
C LYS A 83 -7.17 19.31 -25.54
N LYS A 84 -6.70 20.32 -24.80
CA LYS A 84 -5.29 20.72 -24.81
C LYS A 84 -4.39 19.59 -24.28
N LYS A 85 -4.78 18.96 -23.17
CA LYS A 85 -4.05 17.82 -22.59
C LYS A 85 -4.08 16.58 -23.47
N GLN A 86 -5.17 16.33 -24.17
CA GLN A 86 -5.25 15.24 -25.15
C GLN A 86 -4.21 15.43 -26.26
N LYS A 87 -4.12 16.64 -26.84
CA LYS A 87 -3.13 16.95 -27.89
C LYS A 87 -1.68 16.79 -27.40
N GLU A 88 -1.40 17.21 -26.17
CA GLU A 88 -0.08 17.05 -25.54
C GLU A 88 0.29 15.57 -25.37
N SER A 89 -0.67 14.74 -24.92
CA SER A 89 -0.50 13.29 -24.80
C SER A 89 -0.23 12.63 -26.16
N ASP A 90 -0.99 13.01 -27.19
CA ASP A 90 -0.81 12.48 -28.54
C ASP A 90 0.55 12.88 -29.14
N ALA A 91 1.03 14.10 -28.87
CA ALA A 91 2.37 14.53 -29.28
C ALA A 91 3.49 13.71 -28.62
N LEU A 92 3.41 13.49 -27.30
CA LEU A 92 4.37 12.64 -26.57
C LEU A 92 4.34 11.19 -27.04
N ARG A 93 3.17 10.69 -27.43
CA ARG A 93 3.04 9.34 -28.00
C ARG A 93 3.78 9.22 -29.34
N MET A 94 3.74 10.26 -30.17
CA MET A 94 4.48 10.30 -31.44
C MET A 94 6.00 10.37 -31.20
N GLU A 95 6.46 11.18 -30.24
CA GLU A 95 7.88 11.26 -29.88
C GLU A 95 8.40 9.91 -29.35
N ASN A 96 7.63 9.22 -28.51
CA ASN A 96 7.98 7.89 -28.03
C ASN A 96 8.10 6.85 -29.14
N LEU A 97 7.27 6.92 -30.18
CA LEU A 97 7.39 6.05 -31.35
C LEU A 97 8.71 6.32 -32.10
N GLU A 98 9.11 7.57 -32.22
CA GLU A 98 10.39 7.94 -32.83
C GLU A 98 11.58 7.38 -32.05
N TYR A 99 11.58 7.50 -30.71
CA TYR A 99 12.63 6.90 -29.88
C TYR A 99 12.68 5.38 -30.01
N ILE A 100 11.53 4.70 -30.07
CA ILE A 100 11.47 3.25 -30.29
C ILE A 100 12.14 2.89 -31.61
N ASP A 101 11.89 3.63 -32.68
CA ASP A 101 12.49 3.36 -33.98
C ASP A 101 14.00 3.67 -34.00
N GLN A 102 14.45 4.72 -33.31
CA GLN A 102 15.88 5.00 -33.11
C GLN A 102 16.58 3.85 -32.36
N ILE A 103 15.96 3.32 -31.29
CA ILE A 103 16.48 2.18 -30.53
C ILE A 103 16.59 0.94 -31.43
N LYS A 104 15.59 0.66 -32.27
CA LYS A 104 15.66 -0.47 -33.23
C LYS A 104 16.83 -0.31 -34.19
N VAL A 105 17.06 0.90 -34.73
CA VAL A 105 18.19 1.17 -35.61
C VAL A 105 19.52 0.94 -34.89
N LEU A 106 19.67 1.45 -33.66
CA LEU A 106 20.88 1.23 -32.85
C LEU A 106 21.11 -0.25 -32.54
N ASN A 107 20.07 -0.98 -32.13
CA ASN A 107 20.15 -2.42 -31.88
C ASN A 107 20.55 -3.19 -33.13
N SER A 108 20.03 -2.80 -34.30
CA SER A 108 20.43 -3.41 -35.57
C SER A 108 21.91 -3.15 -35.91
N LYS A 109 22.47 -2.00 -35.52
CA LYS A 109 23.90 -1.69 -35.70
C LYS A 109 24.77 -2.49 -34.74
N VAL A 110 24.36 -2.60 -33.47
CA VAL A 110 25.07 -3.39 -32.45
C VAL A 110 25.08 -4.87 -32.83
N SER A 111 23.93 -5.42 -33.26
CA SER A 111 23.82 -6.82 -33.68
C SER A 111 24.63 -7.13 -34.95
N LYS A 112 24.96 -6.11 -35.76
CA LYS A 112 25.72 -6.24 -37.01
C LYS A 112 27.17 -5.82 -36.84
N ASN A 113 27.76 -5.95 -35.65
CA ASN A 113 29.20 -5.78 -35.47
C ASN A 113 29.92 -7.15 -35.45
N PRO A 114 30.05 -7.84 -36.61
CA PRO A 114 30.63 -9.17 -36.70
C PRO A 114 32.11 -9.20 -36.29
N GLU A 115 32.80 -8.07 -36.39
CA GLU A 115 34.22 -7.96 -35.99
C GLU A 115 34.39 -8.25 -34.49
N LEU A 116 33.48 -7.76 -33.66
CA LEU A 116 33.51 -8.05 -32.22
C LEU A 116 33.20 -9.52 -31.94
N GLU A 117 32.24 -10.12 -32.66
CA GLU A 117 31.89 -11.53 -32.49
C GLU A 117 33.07 -12.45 -32.91
N ASP A 118 33.72 -12.13 -34.02
CA ASP A 118 34.90 -12.85 -34.51
C ASP A 118 36.11 -12.69 -33.57
N GLU A 119 36.32 -11.49 -33.01
CA GLU A 119 37.36 -11.25 -32.02
C GLU A 119 37.09 -12.04 -30.73
N LEU A 120 35.85 -12.06 -30.25
CA LEU A 120 35.44 -12.82 -29.07
C LEU A 120 35.62 -14.33 -29.29
N LYS A 121 35.26 -14.82 -30.48
CA LYS A 121 35.50 -16.21 -30.89
C LYS A 121 36.99 -16.54 -30.98
N LYS A 122 37.83 -15.61 -31.45
CA LYS A 122 39.28 -15.75 -31.45
C LYS A 122 39.84 -15.84 -30.02
N LYS A 123 39.43 -14.93 -29.12
CA LYS A 123 39.85 -14.95 -27.71
C LYS A 123 39.42 -16.20 -26.97
N ARG A 124 38.25 -16.75 -27.29
CA ARG A 124 37.79 -18.02 -26.72
C ARG A 124 38.73 -19.18 -27.10
N ARG A 125 39.16 -19.25 -28.36
CA ARG A 125 40.16 -20.25 -28.80
C ARG A 125 41.50 -20.09 -28.09
N GLU A 126 42.01 -18.86 -27.96
CA GLU A 126 43.26 -18.58 -27.21
C GLU A 126 43.16 -19.04 -25.75
N ILE A 127 42.02 -18.84 -25.08
CA ILE A 127 41.78 -19.30 -23.70
C ILE A 127 41.80 -20.84 -23.62
N ASP A 128 41.18 -21.53 -24.57
CA ASP A 128 41.11 -22.99 -24.56
C ASP A 128 42.50 -23.62 -24.83
N GLU A 129 43.30 -23.01 -25.70
CA GLU A 129 44.71 -23.39 -25.91
C GLU A 129 45.54 -23.21 -24.63
N MET A 130 45.37 -22.07 -23.95
CA MET A 130 46.05 -21.80 -22.68
C MET A 130 45.65 -22.81 -21.59
N LYS A 131 44.37 -23.19 -21.51
CA LYS A 131 43.91 -24.22 -20.57
C LYS A 131 44.54 -25.58 -20.85
N LYS A 132 44.66 -25.95 -22.13
CA LYS A 132 45.31 -27.21 -22.53
C LYS A 132 46.79 -27.22 -22.14
N LEU A 133 47.50 -26.11 -22.40
CA LEU A 133 48.91 -25.98 -22.02
C LEU A 133 49.08 -26.04 -20.49
N ASN A 134 48.19 -25.42 -19.73
CA ASN A 134 48.21 -25.48 -18.27
C ASN A 134 48.01 -26.91 -17.75
N ALA A 135 47.09 -27.68 -18.34
CA ALA A 135 46.90 -29.08 -18.00
C ALA A 135 48.15 -29.94 -18.28
N GLU A 136 48.87 -29.67 -19.38
CA GLU A 136 50.15 -30.34 -19.67
C GLU A 136 51.25 -29.94 -18.67
N TYR A 137 51.29 -28.68 -18.26
CA TYR A 137 52.21 -28.19 -17.23
C TYR A 137 51.95 -28.88 -15.88
N GLU A 138 50.69 -28.94 -15.43
CA GLU A 138 50.30 -29.63 -14.20
C GLU A 138 50.68 -31.12 -14.23
N LYS A 139 50.52 -31.79 -15.39
CA LYS A 139 50.95 -33.18 -15.58
C LYS A 139 52.47 -33.33 -15.40
N ARG A 140 53.27 -32.46 -16.05
CA ARG A 140 54.73 -32.49 -15.94
C ARG A 140 55.18 -32.17 -14.51
N GLU A 141 54.49 -31.28 -13.83
CA GLU A 141 54.76 -30.96 -12.43
C GLU A 141 54.49 -32.17 -11.53
N ALA A 142 53.41 -32.91 -11.76
CA ALA A 142 53.11 -34.14 -11.04
C ALA A 142 54.19 -35.22 -11.26
N GLU A 143 54.66 -35.41 -12.50
CA GLU A 143 55.77 -36.32 -12.82
C GLU A 143 57.06 -35.91 -12.08
N PHE A 144 57.38 -34.62 -12.06
CA PHE A 144 58.54 -34.11 -11.33
C PHE A 144 58.45 -34.36 -9.83
N ARG A 145 57.25 -34.24 -9.22
CA ARG A 145 57.03 -34.58 -7.81
C ARG A 145 57.31 -36.06 -7.53
N VAL A 146 56.95 -36.96 -8.46
CA VAL A 146 57.26 -38.40 -8.35
C VAL A 146 58.78 -38.64 -8.40
N TYR A 147 59.49 -38.03 -9.36
CA TYR A 147 60.95 -38.14 -9.44
C TYR A 147 61.65 -37.60 -8.19
N LYS A 148 61.19 -36.45 -7.68
CA LYS A 148 61.72 -35.86 -6.44
C LYS A 148 61.57 -36.80 -5.25
N LYS A 149 60.43 -37.50 -5.15
CA LYS A 149 60.22 -38.51 -4.10
C LYS A 149 61.19 -39.70 -4.25
N HIS A 150 61.35 -40.24 -5.46
CA HIS A 150 62.30 -41.33 -5.72
C HIS A 150 63.74 -40.95 -5.36
N PHE A 151 64.15 -39.72 -5.65
CA PHE A 151 65.48 -39.22 -5.31
C PHE A 151 65.70 -39.20 -3.78
N LEU A 152 64.69 -38.76 -3.02
CA LEU A 152 64.76 -38.78 -1.55
C LEU A 152 64.83 -40.21 -1.01
N ASP A 153 64.01 -41.13 -1.53
CA ASP A 153 64.03 -42.54 -1.14
C ASP A 153 65.40 -43.21 -1.43
N LEU A 154 66.04 -42.85 -2.55
CA LEU A 154 67.40 -43.30 -2.86
C LEU A 154 68.43 -42.73 -1.89
N GLY A 155 68.31 -41.45 -1.52
CA GLY A 155 69.15 -40.82 -0.51
C GLY A 155 69.09 -41.56 0.84
N ASP A 156 67.88 -41.89 1.30
CA ASP A 156 67.68 -42.65 2.54
C ASP A 156 68.30 -44.06 2.45
N ARG A 157 68.19 -44.73 1.30
CA ARG A 157 68.82 -46.04 1.09
C ARG A 157 70.34 -45.96 1.12
N VAL A 158 70.94 -44.95 0.50
CA VAL A 158 72.40 -44.73 0.53
C VAL A 158 72.87 -44.46 1.95
N LEU A 159 72.15 -43.60 2.69
CA LEU A 159 72.47 -43.31 4.10
C LEU A 159 72.43 -44.57 4.97
N ASN A 160 71.41 -45.42 4.78
CA ASN A 160 71.30 -46.69 5.50
C ASN A 160 72.44 -47.67 5.14
N LEU A 161 72.83 -47.75 3.87
CA LEU A 161 73.97 -48.57 3.43
C LEU A 161 75.30 -48.06 3.99
N GLU A 162 75.50 -46.75 4.08
CA GLU A 162 76.69 -46.17 4.70
C GLU A 162 76.76 -46.54 6.19
N LYS A 163 75.60 -46.54 6.88
CA LYS A 163 75.51 -46.94 8.28
C LYS A 163 75.84 -48.42 8.48
N THR A 164 75.27 -49.33 7.69
CA THR A 164 75.57 -50.76 7.79
C THR A 164 77.01 -51.09 7.40
N GLY A 165 77.58 -50.36 6.43
CA GLY A 165 79.01 -50.46 6.09
C GLY A 165 79.92 -50.10 7.26
N LYS A 166 79.60 -49.04 8.01
CA LYS A 166 80.34 -48.67 9.23
C LYS A 166 80.23 -49.74 10.33
N GLU A 167 79.08 -50.38 10.47
CA GLU A 167 78.87 -51.48 11.43
C GLU A 167 79.68 -52.74 11.06
N LEU A 168 79.77 -53.08 9.77
CA LEU A 168 80.52 -54.26 9.28
C LEU A 168 82.04 -54.10 9.40
N VAL A 169 82.57 -52.88 9.25
CA VAL A 169 84.03 -52.61 9.34
C VAL A 169 84.49 -52.48 10.81
N GLY A 170 83.57 -52.39 11.78
CA GLY A 170 83.89 -52.17 13.20
C GLY A 170 84.10 -53.42 14.06
N SER A 171 84.18 -54.63 13.50
CA SER A 171 84.09 -55.88 14.28
C SER A 171 85.41 -56.57 14.63
N ASP A 172 86.58 -56.17 14.12
CA ASP A 172 87.85 -56.75 14.58
C ASP A 172 88.94 -55.68 14.71
N GLY A 173 89.23 -55.32 15.96
CA GLY A 173 90.55 -54.83 16.36
C GLY A 173 90.68 -53.35 16.73
N THR A 174 90.52 -53.09 18.03
CA THR A 174 91.31 -52.12 18.83
C THR A 174 90.93 -50.62 18.75
N PRO A 175 90.84 -49.92 19.91
CA PRO A 175 90.37 -48.54 19.98
C PRO A 175 91.50 -47.55 19.67
N LEU A 176 91.23 -46.58 18.79
CA LEU A 176 92.10 -45.43 18.61
C LEU A 176 91.29 -44.11 18.60
N MET A 177 91.46 -43.39 19.71
CA MET A 177 91.65 -41.94 19.83
C MET A 177 90.62 -41.00 19.17
N ASN A 178 89.86 -40.36 20.06
CA ASN A 178 89.70 -38.91 20.15
C ASN A 178 90.33 -38.08 19.02
N LEU A 179 89.50 -37.37 18.25
CA LEU A 179 89.87 -36.03 17.80
C LEU A 179 88.65 -35.11 17.77
N GLU A 180 88.54 -34.43 18.90
CA GLU A 180 87.99 -33.08 19.06
C GLU A 180 88.26 -32.20 17.83
N ASN A 181 87.21 -31.65 17.22
CA ASN A 181 87.37 -30.43 16.42
C ASN A 181 86.11 -29.55 16.51
N LYS A 182 86.20 -28.60 17.44
CA LYS A 182 85.52 -27.30 17.38
C LYS A 182 85.96 -26.56 16.11
N GLN A 183 84.98 -26.09 15.33
CA GLN A 183 85.02 -24.91 14.45
C GLN A 183 83.59 -24.79 13.90
N GLN A 184 82.68 -23.99 14.46
CA GLN A 184 82.66 -22.54 14.40
C GLN A 184 83.20 -21.99 13.08
N LYS A 185 82.33 -21.90 12.08
CA LYS A 185 82.49 -20.93 10.99
C LYS A 185 81.13 -20.44 10.51
N ASN A 186 80.92 -19.16 10.78
CA ASN A 186 79.88 -18.32 10.20
C ASN A 186 79.91 -18.43 8.67
N CYS A 187 78.74 -18.52 8.07
CA CYS A 187 78.50 -17.99 6.74
C CYS A 187 77.05 -17.50 6.69
N ASP A 188 76.91 -16.20 6.96
CA ASP A 188 75.87 -15.37 6.39
C ASP A 188 75.84 -15.60 4.87
N SER A 189 74.69 -16.01 4.36
CA SER A 189 74.37 -15.90 2.94
C SER A 189 72.87 -15.76 2.84
N GLU A 190 72.48 -14.51 2.63
CA GLU A 190 71.20 -14.09 2.11
C GLU A 190 70.75 -15.02 0.98
N ASN A 191 69.56 -15.59 1.09
CA ASN A 191 68.75 -15.91 -0.07
C ASN A 191 67.28 -16.03 0.33
N SER A 192 66.58 -14.91 0.14
CA SER A 192 65.31 -14.86 -0.59
C SER A 192 64.27 -15.91 -0.23
N LYS A 193 63.64 -15.64 0.91
CA LYS A 193 62.35 -16.15 1.35
C LYS A 193 61.28 -15.83 0.27
N PRO A 194 60.61 -16.81 -0.37
CA PRO A 194 59.34 -16.55 -1.02
C PRO A 194 58.26 -16.40 0.08
N PRO A 195 57.28 -15.51 -0.07
CA PRO A 195 56.20 -15.39 0.90
C PRO A 195 55.34 -16.65 0.87
N LEU A 196 55.49 -17.46 1.93
CA LEU A 196 54.49 -18.44 2.35
C LEU A 196 53.21 -17.67 2.71
N PHE A 197 52.28 -17.59 1.77
CA PHE A 197 50.87 -17.38 2.08
C PHE A 197 50.39 -18.59 2.88
N GLY A 198 50.38 -18.43 4.20
CA GLY A 198 49.67 -19.31 5.11
C GLY A 198 48.18 -19.01 5.05
N GLU A 199 47.50 -19.53 4.05
CA GLU A 199 46.04 -19.68 4.09
C GLU A 199 45.73 -21.03 4.74
N LYS A 200 45.52 -21.02 6.07
CA LYS A 200 44.84 -22.11 6.77
C LYS A 200 43.36 -22.06 6.37
N GLY A 201 43.04 -22.66 5.23
CA GLY A 201 41.69 -23.01 4.86
C GLY A 201 41.30 -24.33 5.54
N ASP A 202 40.32 -24.26 6.44
CA ASP A 202 39.66 -25.43 7.00
C ASP A 202 39.12 -26.34 5.89
N TYR A 203 39.69 -27.54 5.77
CA TYR A 203 39.12 -28.61 4.96
C TYR A 203 37.81 -29.10 5.61
N ARG A 204 36.70 -28.39 5.38
CA ARG A 204 35.38 -29.00 5.44
C ARG A 204 35.31 -30.04 4.32
N LYS A 205 35.16 -31.31 4.72
CA LYS A 205 34.69 -32.41 3.88
C LYS A 205 33.42 -31.94 3.15
N ARG A 206 33.56 -31.59 1.88
CA ARG A 206 32.43 -31.30 0.98
C ARG A 206 31.90 -32.65 0.53
N THR A 207 30.86 -33.13 1.21
CA THR A 207 29.99 -34.17 0.67
C THR A 207 29.46 -33.71 -0.67
N GLU A 208 29.59 -34.57 -1.67
CA GLU A 208 29.12 -34.41 -3.04
C GLU A 208 27.67 -33.89 -3.06
N PRO A 209 27.37 -32.82 -3.82
CA PRO A 209 25.99 -32.54 -4.18
C PRO A 209 25.55 -33.68 -5.10
N LYS A 210 24.63 -34.52 -4.60
CA LYS A 210 23.79 -35.34 -5.48
C LYS A 210 23.19 -34.41 -6.52
N PHE A 211 23.63 -34.57 -7.77
CA PHE A 211 22.99 -33.94 -8.91
C PHE A 211 21.52 -34.32 -8.88
N GLY A 212 20.66 -33.30 -8.79
CA GLY A 212 19.24 -33.47 -9.00
C GLY A 212 19.03 -34.05 -10.39
N GLU A 213 18.25 -35.11 -10.41
CA GLU A 213 17.64 -35.75 -11.57
C GLU A 213 17.18 -34.66 -12.55
N ILE A 214 17.80 -34.65 -13.73
CA ILE A 214 17.42 -33.77 -14.85
C ILE A 214 16.01 -34.20 -15.25
N ILE A 215 15.02 -33.39 -14.88
CA ILE A 215 13.67 -33.52 -15.39
C ILE A 215 13.76 -33.29 -16.91
N GLN A 216 13.50 -34.34 -17.67
CA GLN A 216 13.26 -34.26 -19.11
C GLN A 216 12.00 -33.41 -19.28
N ILE A 217 12.16 -32.22 -19.86
CA ILE A 217 11.04 -31.43 -20.35
C ILE A 217 10.83 -31.97 -21.76
N ASP A 218 9.79 -32.79 -21.92
CA ASP A 218 9.32 -33.20 -23.23
C ASP A 218 8.78 -31.95 -23.95
N ASP A 219 9.52 -31.51 -24.96
CA ASP A 219 9.06 -30.60 -25.99
C ASP A 219 8.03 -31.35 -26.87
N ASP A 220 6.78 -31.42 -26.40
CA ASP A 220 5.63 -31.69 -27.26
C ASP A 220 5.24 -30.38 -27.97
N ASP A 221 6.04 -30.03 -28.98
CA ASP A 221 5.57 -29.34 -30.17
C ASP A 221 4.65 -30.32 -30.91
N ASP A 222 3.34 -30.10 -30.89
CA ASP A 222 2.45 -30.37 -32.03
C ASP A 222 1.02 -29.85 -31.78
N ASP A 223 0.47 -29.29 -32.86
CA ASP A 223 -0.96 -29.13 -33.17
C ASP A 223 -1.70 -27.85 -32.74
N ASP A 224 -1.62 -26.89 -33.67
CA ASP A 224 -2.74 -26.48 -34.53
C ASP A 224 -3.87 -25.59 -33.99
N ASP A 225 -4.03 -24.48 -34.73
CA ASP A 225 -5.28 -23.89 -35.19
C ASP A 225 -6.43 -23.66 -34.19
N ASP A 226 -6.61 -22.40 -33.78
CA ASP A 226 -7.89 -21.69 -33.99
C ASP A 226 -7.82 -20.23 -33.50
N GLN A 227 -7.11 -19.36 -34.24
CA GLN A 227 -7.41 -17.93 -34.19
C GLN A 227 -8.64 -17.61 -35.04
N LYS A 228 -9.81 -18.04 -34.56
CA LYS A 228 -11.09 -17.62 -35.12
C LYS A 228 -11.46 -16.24 -34.60
N CYS A 229 -11.31 -15.26 -35.49
CA CYS A 229 -11.93 -13.94 -35.43
C CYS A 229 -13.35 -13.99 -34.86
N ILE A 230 -13.60 -13.27 -33.77
CA ILE A 230 -14.95 -12.80 -33.41
C ILE A 230 -14.99 -11.29 -33.61
N SER A 231 -15.12 -10.89 -34.87
CA SER A 231 -15.63 -9.59 -35.26
C SER A 231 -17.14 -9.52 -34.96
N THR A 232 -17.52 -8.45 -34.27
CA THR A 232 -18.81 -7.72 -34.42
C THR A 232 -20.10 -8.54 -34.43
N LEU A 233 -20.80 -8.60 -33.29
CA LEU A 233 -22.26 -8.70 -33.31
C LEU A 233 -22.90 -7.71 -32.33
N LYS A 234 -23.59 -6.73 -32.93
CA LYS A 234 -24.56 -5.82 -32.32
C LYS A 234 -25.54 -6.62 -31.45
N ARG A 235 -25.56 -6.38 -30.13
CA ARG A 235 -26.74 -6.67 -29.30
C ARG A 235 -27.33 -5.35 -28.81
N LYS A 236 -28.27 -4.82 -29.60
CA LYS A 236 -29.35 -3.97 -29.09
C LYS A 236 -30.27 -4.85 -28.23
N ARG A 237 -30.44 -4.49 -26.96
CA ARG A 237 -31.59 -4.84 -26.09
C ARG A 237 -31.63 -3.76 -25.00
N SER A 238 -32.39 -2.70 -25.28
CA SER A 238 -33.76 -2.48 -24.81
C SER A 238 -33.77 -1.98 -23.37
N LEU A 239 -33.84 -0.65 -23.25
CA LEU A 239 -34.41 0.08 -22.13
C LEU A 239 -35.74 -0.57 -21.72
N ASN A 240 -35.87 -0.94 -20.46
CA ASN A 240 -37.15 -0.91 -19.79
C ASN A 240 -37.02 0.00 -18.57
N GLU A 241 -37.83 1.05 -18.61
CA GLU A 241 -38.17 1.94 -17.53
C GLU A 241 -38.57 1.15 -16.28
N ILE A 242 -37.98 1.47 -15.14
CA ILE A 242 -38.66 1.32 -13.86
C ILE A 242 -38.88 2.72 -13.32
N ARG A 243 -40.03 3.25 -13.72
CA ARG A 243 -40.71 4.39 -13.11
C ARG A 243 -41.16 3.93 -11.73
N LYS A 244 -40.55 4.46 -10.67
CA LYS A 244 -41.10 4.43 -9.31
C LYS A 244 -41.43 5.86 -8.90
N GLU A 245 -42.65 6.25 -9.23
CA GLU A 245 -43.35 7.37 -8.60
C GLU A 245 -43.83 6.93 -7.19
N TYR A 246 -43.53 7.80 -6.22
CA TYR A 246 -44.17 8.15 -4.94
C TYR A 246 -45.09 7.16 -4.21
N ASN A 247 -44.91 7.08 -2.88
CA ASN A 247 -45.96 7.42 -1.91
C ASN A 247 -45.31 7.88 -0.59
N ASP A 248 -45.52 9.17 -0.32
CA ASP A 248 -45.47 9.82 0.98
C ASP A 248 -46.77 9.45 1.72
N ASP A 249 -46.67 9.16 3.02
CA ASP A 249 -47.74 9.00 4.03
C ASP A 249 -47.31 7.94 5.07
N ASN A 250 -46.75 8.39 6.21
CA ASN A 250 -47.41 8.17 7.50
C ASN A 250 -46.66 8.93 8.63
N ILE A 251 -47.33 9.96 9.12
CA ILE A 251 -47.12 10.56 10.43
C ILE A 251 -47.72 9.59 11.46
N ASP A 252 -46.93 9.10 12.41
CA ASP A 252 -47.48 8.65 13.67
C ASP A 252 -46.76 9.32 14.84
N SER A 253 -47.58 9.97 15.64
CA SER A 253 -47.28 10.88 16.72
C SER A 253 -47.58 10.14 18.01
N HIS A 254 -46.55 9.67 18.72
CA HIS A 254 -46.69 9.31 20.12
C HIS A 254 -46.02 10.35 21.02
N ASN A 255 -46.85 11.27 21.51
CA ASN A 255 -46.63 11.98 22.76
C ASN A 255 -46.76 11.01 23.94
N GLN A 256 -45.84 11.09 24.90
CA GLN A 256 -46.16 11.33 26.32
C GLN A 256 -44.90 11.64 27.16
N PRO A 257 -45.07 12.35 28.29
CA PRO A 257 -44.08 13.29 28.85
C PRO A 257 -43.45 12.80 30.16
N VAL A 258 -42.31 13.36 30.60
CA VAL A 258 -42.13 13.90 31.97
C VAL A 258 -40.75 14.52 32.24
N ALA A 259 -40.80 15.60 33.04
CA ALA A 259 -39.83 16.05 34.06
C ALA A 259 -38.55 16.82 33.64
N SER A 260 -38.74 18.13 33.47
CA SER A 260 -38.18 19.21 34.32
C SER A 260 -36.78 19.01 34.95
N LEU A 261 -35.82 19.86 34.56
CA LEU A 261 -34.86 20.53 35.45
C LEU A 261 -34.17 21.72 34.73
N GLY A 262 -34.46 22.95 35.18
CA GLY A 262 -33.48 24.03 35.41
C GLY A 262 -32.89 24.82 34.23
N PRO A 263 -33.13 26.15 34.13
CA PRO A 263 -32.53 27.01 33.12
C PRO A 263 -31.21 27.62 33.63
N ASN A 264 -30.10 27.34 32.93
CA ASN A 264 -28.91 28.18 33.04
C ASN A 264 -28.69 28.90 31.70
N SER A 265 -29.08 30.18 31.72
CA SER A 265 -28.68 31.17 30.73
C SER A 265 -27.16 31.38 30.82
N SER A 266 -26.46 31.05 29.74
CA SER A 266 -25.15 31.61 29.41
C SER A 266 -25.14 31.79 27.90
N SER A 267 -25.60 32.97 27.50
CA SER A 267 -25.37 33.59 26.21
C SER A 267 -23.89 33.56 25.85
N HIS A 268 -23.51 32.72 24.89
CA HIS A 268 -22.49 33.05 23.89
C HIS A 268 -22.80 32.30 22.60
N SER A 269 -23.18 33.08 21.60
CA SER A 269 -23.38 32.67 20.22
C SER A 269 -22.03 32.29 19.60
N ASP A 270 -21.90 31.05 19.16
CA ASP A 270 -20.94 30.64 18.14
C ASP A 270 -21.66 29.69 17.17
N ASP A 271 -22.61 30.25 16.42
CA ASP A 271 -23.45 29.54 15.44
C ASP A 271 -22.75 29.41 14.07
N GLU A 272 -21.41 29.36 14.05
CA GLU A 272 -20.60 29.30 12.81
C GLU A 272 -19.86 27.96 12.60
N ASN A 273 -19.90 26.99 13.53
CA ASN A 273 -19.03 25.80 13.42
C ASN A 273 -19.76 24.47 13.12
N VAL A 274 -21.10 24.43 13.13
CA VAL A 274 -21.82 23.15 12.86
C VAL A 274 -21.61 22.69 11.42
N ASP A 275 -21.60 23.63 10.46
CA ASP A 275 -21.36 23.33 9.04
C ASP A 275 -19.90 22.94 8.77
N GLU A 276 -18.93 23.53 9.48
CA GLU A 276 -17.51 23.15 9.39
C GLU A 276 -17.25 21.78 10.03
N ILE A 277 -17.92 21.47 11.16
CA ILE A 277 -17.92 20.12 11.75
C ILE A 277 -18.55 19.11 10.77
N TYR A 278 -19.70 19.41 10.15
CA TYR A 278 -20.37 18.50 9.22
C TYR A 278 -19.54 18.29 7.94
N LYS A 279 -18.97 19.36 7.38
CA LYS A 279 -17.99 19.30 6.27
C LYS A 279 -16.75 18.51 6.64
N SER A 280 -16.24 18.66 7.87
CA SER A 280 -15.10 17.89 8.35
C SER A 280 -15.44 16.40 8.48
N ILE A 281 -16.64 16.05 8.95
CA ILE A 281 -17.14 14.66 9.07
C ILE A 281 -17.37 14.05 7.70
N ILE A 282 -17.96 14.78 6.75
CA ILE A 282 -18.15 14.34 5.36
C ILE A 282 -16.80 14.18 4.67
N ALA A 283 -15.88 15.14 4.81
CA ALA A 283 -14.53 15.06 4.28
C ALA A 283 -13.76 13.89 4.90
N ARG A 284 -13.93 13.61 6.20
CA ARG A 284 -13.36 12.44 6.88
C ARG A 284 -13.95 11.15 6.32
N LYS A 285 -15.27 11.05 6.18
CA LYS A 285 -15.97 9.90 5.57
C LYS A 285 -15.56 9.70 4.11
N LYS A 286 -15.32 10.78 3.36
CA LYS A 286 -14.88 10.75 1.96
C LYS A 286 -13.40 10.33 1.83
N ARG A 287 -12.53 10.80 2.73
CA ARG A 287 -11.12 10.37 2.84
C ARG A 287 -10.95 8.95 3.40
N GLN A 288 -11.90 8.48 4.19
CA GLN A 288 -11.93 7.09 4.66
C GLN A 288 -12.48 6.12 3.61
N LYS A 289 -13.20 6.61 2.59
CA LYS A 289 -13.81 5.72 1.59
C LYS A 289 -12.76 5.02 0.74
N GLU A 290 -11.66 5.68 0.35
CA GLU A 290 -10.61 5.08 -0.48
C GLU A 290 -9.25 5.66 -0.09
N ARG A 291 -8.60 5.09 0.93
CA ARG A 291 -7.22 5.42 1.34
C ARG A 291 -6.23 5.12 0.22
N TRP A 292 -6.50 4.05 -0.54
CA TRP A 292 -5.68 3.61 -1.66
C TRP A 292 -6.57 3.34 -2.88
N GLY A 293 -6.34 4.07 -3.97
CA GLY A 293 -7.07 3.87 -5.22
C GLY A 293 -6.44 2.75 -6.07
N VAL A 294 -5.14 2.56 -5.95
CA VAL A 294 -4.36 1.52 -6.64
C VAL A 294 -3.34 0.85 -5.71
N GLU A 295 -2.87 -0.35 -6.07
CA GLU A 295 -1.88 -1.12 -5.29
C GLU A 295 -0.59 -0.33 -5.01
N MET A 296 -0.18 0.51 -5.96
CA MET A 296 1.04 1.31 -5.84
C MET A 296 0.99 2.33 -4.70
N ASP A 297 -0.19 2.90 -4.41
CA ASP A 297 -0.36 3.85 -3.30
C ASP A 297 -0.15 3.16 -1.95
N MET A 298 -0.68 1.94 -1.82
CA MET A 298 -0.50 1.10 -0.63
C MET A 298 0.96 0.74 -0.41
N LEU A 299 1.68 0.35 -1.48
CA LEU A 299 3.11 0.05 -1.43
C LEU A 299 3.95 1.25 -0.98
N GLN A 300 3.62 2.46 -1.44
CA GLN A 300 4.31 3.67 -1.00
C GLN A 300 4.13 3.95 0.50
N GLU A 301 2.97 3.62 1.07
CA GLU A 301 2.73 3.79 2.50
C GLU A 301 3.42 2.70 3.34
N PHE A 302 3.48 1.45 2.88
CA PHE A 302 4.27 0.41 3.56
C PHE A 302 5.75 0.76 3.67
N ASN A 303 6.30 1.51 2.71
CA ASN A 303 7.68 1.97 2.81
C ASN A 303 7.90 3.04 3.89
N LYS A 304 6.83 3.64 4.43
CA LYS A 304 6.92 4.79 5.35
C LYS A 304 6.44 4.47 6.77
N ASP A 305 5.55 3.49 6.93
CA ASP A 305 4.82 3.26 8.18
C ASP A 305 4.95 1.79 8.65
N ASP A 306 5.80 1.57 9.65
CA ASP A 306 6.04 0.24 10.22
C ASP A 306 4.81 -0.33 10.93
N GLU A 307 4.00 0.52 11.58
CA GLU A 307 2.74 0.08 12.21
C GLU A 307 1.76 -0.41 11.14
N LEU A 308 1.74 0.24 9.98
CA LEU A 308 0.95 -0.21 8.86
C LEU A 308 1.43 -1.58 8.33
N CYS A 309 2.74 -1.81 8.24
CA CYS A 309 3.29 -3.13 7.89
C CYS A 309 2.92 -4.21 8.91
N MET A 310 2.95 -3.91 10.21
CA MET A 310 2.49 -4.84 11.25
C MET A 310 1.01 -5.19 11.08
N ASN A 311 0.15 -4.20 10.84
CA ASN A 311 -1.28 -4.42 10.59
C ASN A 311 -1.51 -5.29 9.35
N ALA A 312 -0.72 -5.10 8.29
CA ALA A 312 -0.78 -5.90 7.08
C ALA A 312 -0.46 -7.38 7.36
N VAL A 313 0.58 -7.67 8.15
CA VAL A 313 0.91 -9.05 8.56
C VAL A 313 -0.23 -9.69 9.35
N CYS A 314 -0.84 -8.94 10.27
CA CYS A 314 -1.99 -9.42 11.02
C CYS A 314 -3.20 -9.72 10.12
N ALA A 315 -3.45 -8.87 9.11
CA ALA A 315 -4.51 -9.10 8.14
C ALA A 315 -4.27 -10.35 7.29
N LEU A 316 -3.04 -10.54 6.79
CA LEU A 316 -2.64 -11.75 6.08
C LEU A 316 -2.86 -13.00 6.95
N HIS A 317 -2.42 -12.96 8.21
CA HIS A 317 -2.59 -14.07 9.13
C HIS A 317 -4.07 -14.43 9.38
N ARG A 318 -4.94 -13.44 9.53
CA ARG A 318 -6.39 -13.68 9.67
C ARG A 318 -6.99 -14.33 8.42
N GLN A 319 -6.57 -13.93 7.22
CA GLN A 319 -7.00 -14.60 5.98
C GLN A 319 -6.49 -16.04 5.87
N ILE A 320 -5.27 -16.31 6.36
CA ILE A 320 -4.72 -17.66 6.43
C ILE A 320 -5.56 -18.55 7.35
N ILE A 321 -5.92 -18.06 8.55
CA ILE A 321 -6.75 -18.81 9.51
C ILE A 321 -8.14 -19.09 8.94
N GLN A 322 -8.72 -18.14 8.21
CA GLN A 322 -10.01 -18.32 7.53
C GLN A 322 -9.94 -19.27 6.33
N GLY A 323 -8.75 -19.76 5.95
CA GLY A 323 -8.56 -20.63 4.79
C GLY A 323 -8.73 -19.94 3.43
N LYS A 324 -8.91 -18.61 3.42
CA LYS A 324 -9.06 -17.81 2.20
C LYS A 324 -7.74 -17.60 1.46
N LEU A 325 -6.61 -17.65 2.17
CA LEU A 325 -5.28 -17.44 1.62
C LEU A 325 -4.41 -18.71 1.76
N THR A 326 -4.27 -19.45 0.66
CA THR A 326 -3.53 -20.72 0.60
C THR A 326 -2.16 -20.61 -0.09
N THR A 327 -1.91 -19.53 -0.82
CA THR A 327 -0.74 -19.37 -1.72
C THR A 327 0.51 -18.78 -1.07
N LEU A 328 0.56 -18.66 0.26
CA LEU A 328 1.69 -18.04 0.97
C LEU A 328 2.93 -18.93 1.15
N GLY A 329 2.85 -20.19 0.71
CA GLY A 329 3.94 -21.16 0.77
C GLY A 329 4.62 -21.22 2.14
N ASP A 330 5.96 -21.22 2.13
CA ASP A 330 6.80 -21.32 3.33
C ASP A 330 6.70 -20.10 4.27
N HIS A 331 6.17 -18.97 3.78
CA HIS A 331 6.04 -17.76 4.58
C HIS A 331 4.89 -17.84 5.59
N LYS A 332 3.97 -18.80 5.45
CA LYS A 332 2.83 -19.00 6.34
C LYS A 332 3.24 -19.15 7.81
N SER A 333 4.26 -19.97 8.08
CA SER A 333 4.77 -20.21 9.44
C SER A 333 5.26 -18.91 10.09
N ARG A 334 6.07 -18.15 9.36
CA ARG A 334 6.67 -16.90 9.88
C ARG A 334 5.63 -15.81 10.09
N ILE A 335 4.68 -15.67 9.17
CA ILE A 335 3.57 -14.72 9.28
C ILE A 335 2.68 -15.04 10.49
N SER A 336 2.39 -16.32 10.74
CA SER A 336 1.68 -16.75 11.94
C SER A 336 2.44 -16.44 13.24
N GLN A 337 3.76 -16.61 13.25
CA GLN A 337 4.58 -16.29 14.41
C GLN A 337 4.58 -14.79 14.71
N LEU A 338 4.76 -13.95 13.69
CA LEU A 338 4.76 -12.48 13.83
C LEU A 338 3.39 -11.95 14.27
N SER A 339 2.30 -12.41 13.66
CA SER A 339 0.97 -11.95 14.06
C SER A 339 0.63 -12.30 15.51
N LYS A 340 1.03 -13.49 15.99
CA LYS A 340 0.88 -13.85 17.41
C LYS A 340 1.67 -12.93 18.34
N LEU A 341 2.85 -12.48 17.92
CA LEU A 341 3.66 -11.53 18.66
C LEU A 341 3.00 -10.14 18.74
N ILE A 342 2.33 -9.72 17.66
CA ILE A 342 1.76 -8.39 17.48
C ILE A 342 0.36 -8.25 18.14
N ASP A 343 -0.57 -9.15 17.81
CA ASP A 343 -1.97 -9.07 18.28
C ASP A 343 -2.16 -9.75 19.63
N GLY A 344 -1.35 -10.75 19.96
CA GLY A 344 -1.52 -11.65 21.11
C GLY A 344 -2.80 -12.50 21.10
N ASP A 345 -3.84 -12.10 20.36
CA ASP A 345 -5.13 -12.79 20.15
C ASP A 345 -5.66 -12.42 18.75
N SER A 346 -5.98 -13.41 17.91
CA SER A 346 -6.15 -13.29 16.45
C SER A 346 -7.33 -12.44 15.97
N HIS A 347 -8.15 -11.92 16.87
CA HIS A 347 -9.38 -11.16 16.55
C HIS A 347 -9.37 -9.72 17.04
N LYS A 348 -8.24 -9.20 17.53
CA LYS A 348 -8.17 -7.86 18.13
C LYS A 348 -7.15 -6.97 17.41
N LYS A 349 -7.27 -5.67 17.65
CA LYS A 349 -6.27 -4.66 17.24
C LYS A 349 -4.89 -5.03 17.82
N PRO A 350 -3.78 -4.75 17.12
CA PRO A 350 -2.42 -4.97 17.63
C PRO A 350 -2.26 -4.44 19.05
N LYS A 351 -1.73 -5.29 19.93
CA LYS A 351 -1.41 -4.93 21.32
C LYS A 351 -0.05 -4.28 21.43
N ARG A 352 0.89 -4.68 20.56
CA ARG A 352 2.24 -4.14 20.53
C ARG A 352 2.38 -3.04 19.50
N THR A 353 3.14 -2.01 19.87
CA THR A 353 3.54 -0.93 18.96
C THR A 353 4.81 -1.28 18.20
N ALA A 354 5.12 -0.57 17.11
CA ALA A 354 6.35 -0.80 16.34
C ALA A 354 7.62 -0.67 17.20
N SER A 355 7.62 0.22 18.20
CA SER A 355 8.72 0.40 19.15
C SER A 355 8.99 -0.80 20.08
N GLU A 356 8.04 -1.73 20.20
CA GLU A 356 8.18 -2.91 21.08
C GLU A 356 8.71 -4.15 20.35
N LEU A 357 8.77 -4.12 19.02
CA LEU A 357 9.32 -5.22 18.22
C LEU A 357 10.82 -5.03 18.02
N ASN A 358 11.55 -6.14 17.94
CA ASN A 358 12.93 -6.09 17.51
C ASN A 358 13.01 -5.71 16.02
N ARG A 359 14.15 -5.16 15.60
CA ARG A 359 14.35 -4.67 14.24
C ARG A 359 14.17 -5.76 13.17
N SER A 360 14.59 -6.99 13.46
CA SER A 360 14.44 -8.12 12.54
C SER A 360 12.98 -8.49 12.28
N ASP A 361 12.13 -8.44 13.31
CA ASP A 361 10.70 -8.71 13.19
C ASP A 361 10.00 -7.60 12.40
N LEU A 362 10.41 -6.34 12.57
CA LEU A 362 9.91 -5.21 11.77
C LEU A 362 10.31 -5.33 10.30
N ASP A 363 11.56 -5.67 10.03
CA ASP A 363 12.06 -5.89 8.66
C ASP A 363 11.30 -7.03 7.97
N ASP A 364 11.00 -8.11 8.71
CA ASP A 364 10.13 -9.19 8.21
C ASP A 364 8.71 -8.69 7.95
N CYS A 365 8.12 -7.89 8.86
CA CYS A 365 6.78 -7.35 8.65
C CYS A 365 6.70 -6.50 7.38
N ARG A 366 7.70 -5.64 7.17
CA ARG A 366 7.82 -4.82 5.98
C ARG A 366 8.01 -5.67 4.73
N ARG A 367 8.89 -6.67 4.79
CA ARG A 367 9.13 -7.63 3.69
C ARG A 367 7.85 -8.33 3.27
N PHE A 368 7.02 -8.77 4.23
CA PHE A 368 5.73 -9.41 3.90
C PHE A 368 4.68 -8.43 3.38
N ALA A 369 4.60 -7.23 3.94
CA ALA A 369 3.68 -6.21 3.43
C ALA A 369 3.98 -5.84 1.97
N ILE A 370 5.27 -5.72 1.62
CA ILE A 370 5.73 -5.41 0.26
C ILE A 370 5.68 -6.65 -0.66
N GLY A 371 5.86 -7.85 -0.12
CA GLY A 371 5.84 -9.10 -0.88
C GLY A 371 4.43 -9.59 -1.25
N TYR A 372 3.39 -9.13 -0.55
CA TYR A 372 2.00 -9.54 -0.79
C TYR A 372 1.02 -8.37 -1.03
N PRO A 373 1.35 -7.39 -1.89
CA PRO A 373 0.54 -6.18 -2.06
C PRO A 373 -0.80 -6.49 -2.71
N THR A 374 -0.84 -7.41 -3.69
CA THR A 374 -2.07 -7.80 -4.37
C THR A 374 -3.07 -8.49 -3.42
N GLN A 375 -2.59 -9.33 -2.50
CA GLN A 375 -3.43 -9.98 -1.50
C GLN A 375 -3.97 -8.94 -0.50
N LEU A 376 -3.11 -8.04 -0.02
CA LEU A 376 -3.48 -6.98 0.90
C LEU A 376 -4.46 -5.98 0.27
N PHE A 377 -4.27 -5.64 -1.00
CA PHE A 377 -5.17 -4.76 -1.73
C PHE A 377 -6.54 -5.39 -1.95
N LYS A 378 -6.60 -6.71 -2.23
CA LYS A 378 -7.87 -7.44 -2.26
C LYS A 378 -8.57 -7.44 -0.89
N ILE A 379 -7.85 -7.73 0.19
CA ILE A 379 -8.39 -7.66 1.55
C ILE A 379 -8.98 -6.27 1.84
N TYR A 380 -8.27 -5.23 1.42
CA TYR A 380 -8.69 -3.85 1.57
C TYR A 380 -9.95 -3.51 0.76
N GLN A 381 -9.97 -3.80 -0.54
CA GLN A 381 -11.10 -3.51 -1.43
C GLN A 381 -12.37 -4.25 -0.99
N ASN A 382 -12.23 -5.51 -0.60
CA ASN A 382 -13.34 -6.34 -0.14
C ASN A 382 -13.79 -6.00 1.28
N LYS A 383 -13.00 -5.23 2.04
CA LYS A 383 -13.18 -4.99 3.48
C LYS A 383 -13.24 -6.31 4.27
N ASP A 384 -12.45 -7.29 3.83
CA ASP A 384 -12.36 -8.62 4.44
C ASP A 384 -11.72 -8.57 5.86
N ASP A 385 -11.07 -7.46 6.20
CA ASP A 385 -10.45 -7.23 7.50
C ASP A 385 -10.84 -5.85 8.07
N PRO A 386 -11.58 -5.80 9.20
CA PRO A 386 -12.05 -4.55 9.79
C PRO A 386 -10.93 -3.70 10.41
N PHE A 387 -9.74 -4.26 10.61
CA PHE A 387 -8.57 -3.56 11.17
C PHE A 387 -7.58 -3.12 10.09
N PHE A 388 -7.83 -3.43 8.81
CA PHE A 388 -6.96 -3.09 7.69
C PHE A 388 -7.71 -2.30 6.58
N PRO A 389 -7.40 -1.00 6.38
CA PRO A 389 -6.31 -0.24 6.98
C PRO A 389 -6.70 0.24 8.40
N PRO A 390 -5.73 0.53 9.27
CA PRO A 390 -6.05 1.23 10.51
C PRO A 390 -6.69 2.58 10.15
N SER A 391 -7.90 2.82 10.67
CA SER A 391 -8.54 4.13 10.59
C SER A 391 -7.55 5.18 11.05
N ARG A 392 -7.27 6.19 10.21
CA ARG A 392 -6.44 7.36 10.57
C ARG A 392 -7.16 8.23 11.61
N ILE A 393 -7.51 7.65 12.76
CA ILE A 393 -7.83 8.41 13.96
C ILE A 393 -6.45 8.77 14.51
N SER A 394 -6.09 10.03 14.29
CA SER A 394 -4.81 10.68 14.59
C SER A 394 -4.13 10.15 15.86
N CYS A 395 -3.07 9.35 15.70
CA CYS A 395 -2.07 9.19 16.77
C CYS A 395 -1.29 10.50 17.06
N LYS A 396 -1.54 11.59 16.32
CA LYS A 396 -0.93 12.90 16.61
C LYS A 396 -1.46 13.57 17.87
N ASP A 397 -2.59 13.13 18.45
CA ASP A 397 -3.15 13.75 19.66
C ASP A 397 -2.73 13.08 20.98
N ARG A 398 -1.79 12.11 20.95
CA ARG A 398 -1.30 11.41 22.17
C ARG A 398 0.09 11.81 22.66
N TYR A 399 0.67 12.89 22.15
CA TYR A 399 1.87 13.51 22.70
C TYR A 399 1.64 14.99 23.07
N GLN A 400 0.96 15.20 24.20
CA GLN A 400 1.28 16.31 25.11
C GLN A 400 1.21 15.80 26.55
N PRO A 401 2.34 15.67 27.27
CA PRO A 401 2.30 15.70 28.72
C PRO A 401 2.08 17.15 29.15
N LEU A 402 0.92 17.43 29.74
CA LEU A 402 0.70 18.63 30.54
C LEU A 402 1.67 18.62 31.73
N GLY A 403 2.83 19.22 31.52
CA GLY A 403 3.79 19.60 32.54
C GLY A 403 3.80 21.11 32.72
N PHE A 404 2.64 21.71 33.00
CA PHE A 404 2.59 23.08 33.53
C PHE A 404 3.23 23.05 34.92
N ARG A 405 4.51 23.44 34.97
CA ARG A 405 5.19 23.79 36.22
C ARG A 405 4.47 24.96 36.86
N ASN A 406 3.96 24.74 38.06
CA ASN A 406 3.57 25.80 38.98
C ASN A 406 4.77 26.73 39.22
N LEU A 407 4.68 27.93 38.65
CA LEU A 407 5.52 29.09 38.91
C LEU A 407 4.60 30.23 39.35
N PHE A 408 4.07 30.10 40.56
CA PHE A 408 3.53 31.21 41.36
C PHE A 408 4.24 31.10 42.72
N LYS A 409 5.42 31.73 42.85
CA LYS A 409 5.63 33.04 43.49
C LYS A 409 5.16 33.07 44.95
N ASP A 410 6.06 32.63 45.81
CA ASP A 410 6.16 33.07 47.20
C ASP A 410 6.50 34.57 47.24
N HIS A 411 5.50 35.40 47.51
CA HIS A 411 5.70 36.72 48.13
C HIS A 411 4.69 36.88 49.26
N SER A 412 5.07 36.35 50.42
CA SER A 412 4.54 36.76 51.72
C SER A 412 4.96 38.21 51.98
N PHE A 413 4.09 39.15 51.61
CA PHE A 413 4.19 40.53 52.08
C PHE A 413 3.47 40.65 53.42
N SER A 414 4.29 40.89 54.44
CA SER A 414 3.94 41.39 55.75
C SER A 414 3.04 42.63 55.66
N SER A 415 1.90 42.61 56.33
CA SER A 415 1.21 43.80 56.85
C SER A 415 0.27 43.40 57.98
N ARG A 416 0.80 43.37 59.20
CA ARG A 416 -0.01 43.52 60.42
C ARG A 416 -0.48 44.97 60.49
N ILE A 417 -1.76 45.21 60.26
CA ILE A 417 -2.43 46.43 60.69
C ILE A 417 -2.98 46.17 62.09
N SER A 418 -2.47 46.94 63.05
CA SER A 418 -3.00 47.12 64.39
C SER A 418 -4.40 47.73 64.32
N GLY A 419 -5.36 47.10 65.01
CA GLY A 419 -6.64 47.71 65.38
C GLY A 419 -6.79 47.60 66.89
N MET A 420 -6.36 48.65 67.60
CA MET A 420 -6.66 48.87 69.01
C MET A 420 -8.14 49.23 69.16
N THR A 421 -8.81 48.48 70.01
CA THR A 421 -10.00 48.91 70.75
C THR A 421 -9.59 49.95 71.80
N GLY A 422 -10.32 51.05 71.84
CA GLY A 422 -10.27 52.12 72.83
C GLY A 422 -11.34 53.13 72.51
#